data_AF-A0A5D2J197-F1
#
_entry.id   AF-A0A5D2J197-F1
#
_cell.length_a   1.000
_cell.length_b   1.000
_cell.length_c   1.000
_cell.angle_alpha   90.00
_cell.angle_beta   90.00
_cell.angle_gamma   90.00
#
_symmetry.space_group_name_H-M   'P 1'
#
loop_
_entity.id
_entity.type
_entity.pdbx_description
1 polymer ?
#
loop_
_entity_poly.entity_id
_entity_poly.type
_entity_poly.pdbx_seq_one_letter_code
_entity_poly.pdbx_strand_id
1 'polypeptide(L)'
;MHSVSISPYFASIICTKNKQKFLLPSLNKHHRNLQIRAMRAVVQRVASASVEVDGRIVSEIGPGLLVLVGIHDSDTESDADYICRKVLNMRLFTNENTGKGWDQNVMQRNYGVLLVSQFTLYGILKGNKPDFHVAMPPQTAKPFYESIVDKFRKAYKPDAVKG
;
A
#
# COMPACT_ATOMS: atom_id res chain seq x y z
N MET A 1 -2.11 20.63 5.86
CA MET A 1 -1.88 19.85 4.62
C MET A 1 -0.80 18.83 4.98
N HIS A 2 -1.03 17.52 4.84
CA HIS A 2 -0.01 16.53 5.19
C HIS A 2 0.99 16.40 4.04
N SER A 3 2.27 16.61 4.30
CA SER A 3 3.33 16.34 3.32
C SER A 3 4.00 15.01 3.67
N VAL A 4 4.32 14.23 2.63
CA VAL A 4 5.12 13.01 2.75
C VAL A 4 6.46 13.29 2.09
N SER A 5 7.53 13.23 2.89
CA SER A 5 8.90 13.38 2.40
C SER A 5 9.52 12.02 2.12
N ILE A 6 10.24 11.89 1.01
CA ILE A 6 10.83 10.63 0.56
C ILE A 6 12.27 10.90 0.11
N SER A 7 13.22 10.14 0.66
CA SER A 7 14.58 10.05 0.08
C SER A 7 14.61 8.90 -0.94
N PRO A 8 14.74 9.19 -2.26
CA PRO A 8 14.39 8.23 -3.30
C PRO A 8 15.47 7.17 -3.57
N TYR A 9 15.02 5.92 -3.69
CA TYR A 9 15.55 4.96 -4.67
C TYR A 9 14.39 4.64 -5.64
N PHE A 10 14.55 4.97 -6.93
CA PHE A 10 13.50 4.89 -7.95
C PHE A 10 12.94 3.48 -8.19
N ALA A 11 11.94 3.04 -7.42
CA ALA A 11 11.03 1.94 -7.77
C ALA A 11 9.75 1.99 -6.91
N SER A 12 8.58 2.08 -7.55
CA SER A 12 7.26 1.96 -6.92
C SER A 12 6.51 0.77 -7.50
N ILE A 13 5.83 -0.02 -6.67
CA ILE A 13 5.06 -1.20 -7.07
C ILE A 13 3.62 -1.05 -6.60
N ILE A 14 2.67 -1.32 -7.49
CA ILE A 14 1.25 -1.33 -7.15
C ILE A 14 0.85 -2.75 -6.72
N CYS A 15 0.31 -2.88 -5.51
CA CYS A 15 -0.23 -4.12 -4.98
C CYS A 15 -1.76 -4.03 -4.91
N THR A 16 -2.44 -4.99 -5.53
CA THR A 16 -3.90 -5.14 -5.46
C THR A 16 -4.25 -6.62 -5.38
N LYS A 17 -5.36 -6.95 -4.71
CA LYS A 17 -5.92 -8.30 -4.75
C LYS A 17 -6.72 -8.47 -6.03
N ASN A 18 -6.17 -9.14 -7.04
CA ASN A 18 -6.90 -9.40 -8.27
C ASN A 18 -7.86 -10.59 -8.08
N LYS A 19 -9.15 -10.35 -7.82
CA LYS A 19 -10.20 -11.39 -7.75
C LYS A 19 -10.75 -11.75 -9.15
N GLN A 20 -9.89 -12.09 -10.11
CA GLN A 20 -10.32 -12.72 -11.36
C GLN A 20 -9.65 -14.07 -11.58
N LYS A 21 -10.18 -15.08 -10.87
CA LYS A 21 -10.31 -16.44 -11.40
C LYS A 21 -11.80 -16.74 -11.44
N PHE A 22 -12.47 -16.30 -12.50
CA PHE A 22 -13.72 -16.93 -12.90
C PHE A 22 -13.34 -18.18 -13.69
N LEU A 23 -13.77 -19.36 -13.23
CA LEU A 23 -14.02 -20.49 -14.13
C LEU A 23 -15.04 -19.98 -15.16
N LEU A 24 -14.63 -19.81 -16.42
CA LEU A 24 -15.57 -19.59 -17.52
C LEU A 24 -15.43 -20.76 -18.51
N PRO A 25 -16.51 -21.53 -18.75
CA PRO A 25 -16.69 -22.16 -20.06
C PRO A 25 -16.80 -21.02 -21.10
N SER A 26 -16.04 -21.17 -22.19
CA SER A 26 -15.94 -20.31 -23.38
C SER A 26 -16.75 -19.02 -23.38
N LEU A 27 -16.10 -17.85 -23.31
CA LEU A 27 -16.78 -16.57 -23.59
C LEU A 27 -15.97 -15.64 -24.48
N ASN A 28 -16.74 -15.00 -25.35
CA ASN A 28 -16.39 -14.21 -26.52
C ASN A 28 -15.60 -12.92 -26.22
N LYS A 29 -14.96 -12.46 -27.29
CA LYS A 29 -13.99 -11.37 -27.43
C LYS A 29 -14.55 -9.97 -27.12
N HIS A 30 -15.08 -9.69 -25.92
CA HIS A 30 -15.46 -8.35 -25.45
C HIS A 30 -14.89 -8.08 -24.04
N HIS A 31 -13.57 -7.94 -23.94
CA HIS A 31 -12.89 -7.52 -22.72
C HIS A 31 -12.71 -6.01 -22.71
N ARG A 32 -13.60 -5.22 -22.08
CA ARG A 32 -13.29 -3.88 -21.58
C ARG A 32 -14.24 -3.44 -20.45
N ASN A 33 -13.86 -3.73 -19.21
CA ASN A 33 -14.02 -2.92 -18.00
C ASN A 33 -13.81 -3.82 -16.78
N LEU A 34 -12.54 -4.07 -16.42
CA LEU A 34 -12.26 -4.51 -15.05
C LEU A 34 -12.54 -3.32 -14.14
N GLN A 35 -13.75 -3.26 -13.57
CA GLN A 35 -14.00 -2.39 -12.43
C GLN A 35 -13.09 -2.83 -11.30
N ILE A 36 -12.09 -2.01 -10.97
CA ILE A 36 -11.16 -2.30 -9.89
C ILE A 36 -11.89 -2.04 -8.57
N ARG A 37 -12.41 -3.13 -7.97
CA ARG A 37 -13.18 -3.15 -6.72
C ARG A 37 -12.39 -3.70 -5.53
N ALA A 38 -11.11 -3.34 -5.42
CA ALA A 38 -10.23 -3.93 -4.43
C ALA A 38 -9.25 -2.90 -3.88
N MET A 39 -8.83 -3.12 -2.63
CA MET A 39 -7.78 -2.40 -1.93
C MET A 39 -6.55 -2.21 -2.81
N ARG A 40 -6.01 -0.99 -2.79
CA ARG A 40 -4.79 -0.63 -3.52
C ARG A 40 -3.71 -0.23 -2.54
N ALA A 41 -2.49 -0.68 -2.80
CA ALA A 41 -1.32 -0.15 -2.13
C ALA A 41 -0.26 0.25 -3.17
N VAL A 42 0.31 1.44 -3.05
CA VAL A 42 1.55 1.80 -3.74
C VAL A 42 2.69 1.63 -2.75
N VAL A 43 3.58 0.68 -3.04
CA VAL A 43 4.72 0.32 -2.20
C VAL A 43 5.97 0.93 -2.82
N GLN A 44 6.68 1.74 -2.05
CA GLN A 44 7.90 2.42 -2.49
C GLN A 44 9.04 1.98 -1.58
N ARG A 45 10.15 1.55 -2.17
CA ARG A 45 11.38 1.31 -1.42
C ARG A 45 12.04 2.65 -1.14
N VAL A 46 12.33 2.94 0.13
CA VAL A 46 12.83 4.25 0.56
C VAL A 46 14.11 4.10 1.38
N ALA A 47 15.02 5.05 1.26
CA ALA A 47 16.15 5.19 2.19
C ALA A 47 15.69 5.80 3.53
N SER A 48 14.68 6.66 3.46
CA SER A 48 13.93 7.20 4.59
C SER A 48 12.61 7.78 4.09
N ALA A 49 11.62 7.86 4.98
CA ALA A 49 10.36 8.55 4.71
C ALA A 49 9.78 9.14 5.99
N SER A 50 9.10 10.27 5.87
CA SER A 50 8.39 10.92 6.99
C SER A 50 7.08 11.55 6.55
N VAL A 51 6.18 11.69 7.51
CA VAL A 51 4.93 12.45 7.39
C VAL A 51 5.03 13.68 8.28
N GLU A 52 4.68 14.82 7.72
CA GLU A 52 4.69 16.10 8.40
C GLU A 52 3.29 16.75 8.34
N VAL A 53 2.90 17.35 9.46
CA VAL A 53 1.67 18.12 9.62
C VAL A 53 2.04 19.48 10.20
N ASP A 54 1.71 20.54 9.47
CA ASP A 54 1.92 21.93 9.89
C ASP A 54 3.35 22.22 10.38
N GLY A 55 4.36 21.78 9.63
CA GLY A 55 5.77 22.01 9.98
C GLY A 55 6.39 20.95 10.89
N ARG A 56 5.62 19.96 11.36
CA ARG A 56 6.05 19.01 12.41
C ARG A 56 5.97 17.57 11.94
N ILE A 57 7.08 16.85 12.10
CA ILE A 57 7.14 15.41 11.83
C ILE A 57 6.25 14.69 12.84
N VAL A 58 5.24 13.99 12.34
CA VAL A 58 4.35 13.16 13.17
C VAL A 58 4.72 11.69 13.10
N SER A 59 5.48 11.29 12.07
CA SER A 59 5.86 9.90 11.83
C SER A 59 7.06 9.83 10.90
N GLU A 60 8.00 8.94 11.15
CA GLU A 60 9.17 8.74 10.30
C GLU A 60 9.74 7.32 10.39
N ILE A 61 10.43 6.92 9.33
CA ILE A 61 11.21 5.69 9.23
C ILE A 61 12.56 5.96 8.56
N GLY A 62 13.57 5.16 8.94
CA GLY A 62 14.80 5.00 8.17
C GLY A 62 14.60 4.13 6.92
N PRO A 63 15.58 3.29 6.53
CA PRO A 63 15.46 2.43 5.37
C PRO A 63 14.24 1.50 5.48
N GLY A 64 13.49 1.34 4.39
CA GLY A 64 12.31 0.50 4.40
C GLY A 64 11.31 0.74 3.29
N LEU A 65 10.02 0.68 3.65
CA LEU A 65 8.90 0.80 2.72
C LEU A 65 7.97 1.94 3.14
N LEU A 66 7.72 2.86 2.21
CA LEU A 66 6.55 3.75 2.27
C LEU A 66 5.40 3.07 1.52
N VAL A 67 4.23 3.02 2.14
CA VAL A 67 3.07 2.31 1.62
C VAL A 67 1.87 3.23 1.63
N LEU A 68 1.49 3.74 0.46
CA LEU A 68 0.26 4.51 0.28
C LEU A 68 -0.91 3.53 0.15
N VAL A 69 -1.85 3.55 1.09
CA VAL A 69 -2.97 2.60 1.18
C VAL A 69 -4.27 3.28 0.77
N GLY A 70 -4.86 2.82 -0.33
CA GLY A 70 -6.21 3.17 -0.75
C GLY A 70 -7.18 2.06 -0.34
N ILE A 71 -8.26 2.44 0.33
CA ILE A 71 -9.35 1.55 0.72
C ILE A 71 -10.58 1.82 -0.16
N HIS A 72 -11.06 0.78 -0.85
CA HIS A 72 -12.29 0.78 -1.64
C HIS A 72 -13.52 0.62 -0.73
N ASP A 73 -14.68 1.14 -1.12
CA ASP A 73 -15.92 1.07 -0.31
C ASP A 73 -16.35 -0.36 0.06
N SER A 74 -16.04 -1.33 -0.80
CA SER A 74 -16.36 -2.75 -0.66
C SER A 74 -15.23 -3.59 -0.05
N ASP A 75 -14.14 -2.98 0.41
CA ASP A 75 -13.02 -3.74 1.00
C ASP A 75 -13.40 -4.36 2.35
N THR A 76 -12.82 -5.52 2.60
CA THR A 76 -13.04 -6.31 3.81
C THR A 76 -11.72 -6.58 4.53
N GLU A 77 -11.81 -7.05 5.77
CA GLU A 77 -10.66 -7.52 6.56
C GLU A 77 -9.77 -8.52 5.79
N SER A 78 -10.36 -9.36 4.93
CA SER A 78 -9.60 -10.30 4.09
C SER A 78 -8.74 -9.64 2.99
N ASP A 79 -9.06 -8.40 2.63
CA ASP A 79 -8.31 -7.61 1.66
C ASP A 79 -7.15 -6.91 2.37
N ALA A 80 -7.39 -6.39 3.58
CA ALA A 80 -6.34 -5.91 4.49
C ALA A 80 -5.29 -6.99 4.80
N ASP A 81 -5.72 -8.21 5.15
CA ASP A 81 -4.82 -9.34 5.43
C ASP A 81 -3.97 -9.70 4.20
N TYR A 82 -4.57 -9.64 3.01
CA TYR A 82 -3.86 -9.89 1.75
C TYR A 82 -2.77 -8.84 1.52
N ILE A 83 -3.10 -7.55 1.64
CA ILE A 83 -2.15 -6.46 1.45
C ILE A 83 -1.02 -6.54 2.48
N CYS A 84 -1.35 -6.71 3.77
CA CYS A 84 -0.36 -6.88 4.84
C CYS A 84 0.66 -7.98 4.51
N ARG A 85 0.17 -9.18 4.21
CA ARG A 85 1.03 -10.31 3.85
C ARG A 85 1.85 -10.04 2.61
N LYS A 86 1.27 -9.43 1.56
CA LYS A 86 1.99 -9.16 0.31
C LYS A 86 3.07 -8.12 0.48
N VAL A 87 2.81 -7.03 1.19
CA VAL A 87 3.78 -5.96 1.44
C VAL A 87 4.95 -6.48 2.27
N LEU A 88 4.68 -7.13 3.41
CA LEU A 88 5.74 -7.59 4.32
C LEU A 88 6.65 -8.66 3.69
N ASN A 89 6.12 -9.49 2.80
CA ASN A 89 6.88 -10.57 2.15
C ASN A 89 7.46 -10.18 0.78
N MET A 90 7.25 -8.95 0.30
CA MET A 90 7.77 -8.52 -1.00
C MET A 90 9.29 -8.42 -0.98
N ARG A 91 9.96 -9.10 -1.90
CA ARG A 91 11.43 -9.18 -1.96
C ARG A 91 11.99 -8.00 -2.75
N LEU A 92 12.14 -6.85 -2.10
CA LEU A 92 12.53 -5.57 -2.72
C LEU A 92 13.97 -5.14 -2.42
N PHE A 93 14.64 -5.84 -1.52
CA PHE A 93 15.96 -5.46 -1.06
C PHE A 93 17.01 -6.42 -1.60
N THR A 94 18.19 -5.88 -1.87
CA THR A 94 19.37 -6.67 -2.24
C THR A 94 19.79 -7.52 -1.05
N ASN A 95 20.27 -8.73 -1.32
CA ASN A 95 20.93 -9.54 -0.32
C ASN A 95 22.39 -9.08 -0.20
N GLU A 96 22.80 -8.59 0.98
CA GLU A 96 24.14 -8.05 1.17
C GLU A 96 25.23 -9.12 1.14
N ASN A 97 24.91 -10.35 1.53
CA ASN A 97 25.88 -11.46 1.53
C ASN A 97 26.14 -12.00 0.12
N THR A 98 25.11 -12.00 -0.74
CA THR A 98 25.20 -12.59 -2.09
C THR A 98 25.21 -11.56 -3.23
N GLY A 99 24.96 -10.28 -2.93
CA GLY A 99 24.79 -9.21 -3.92
C GLY A 99 23.51 -9.31 -4.76
N LYS A 100 22.68 -10.33 -4.56
CA LYS A 100 21.51 -10.59 -5.41
C LYS A 100 20.40 -9.56 -5.16
N GLY A 101 20.01 -8.83 -6.20
CA GLY A 101 18.85 -7.92 -6.17
C GLY A 101 17.52 -8.67 -6.04
N TRP A 102 16.48 -7.98 -5.54
CA TRP A 102 15.11 -8.51 -5.42
C TRP A 102 15.02 -9.82 -4.61
N ASP A 103 15.75 -9.90 -3.50
CA ASP A 103 15.97 -11.17 -2.79
C ASP A 103 15.53 -11.14 -1.32
N GLN A 104 15.59 -9.98 -0.66
CA GLN A 104 15.20 -9.86 0.74
C GLN A 104 13.94 -9.01 0.88
N ASN A 105 13.07 -9.38 1.80
CA ASN A 105 11.91 -8.58 2.19
C ASN A 105 12.24 -7.62 3.34
N VAL A 106 11.30 -6.72 3.66
CA VAL A 106 11.51 -5.67 4.68
C VAL A 106 11.82 -6.26 6.06
N MET A 107 11.22 -7.41 6.39
CA MET A 107 11.39 -8.07 7.68
C MET A 107 12.79 -8.66 7.82
N GLN A 108 13.29 -9.32 6.77
CA GLN A 108 14.64 -9.89 6.72
C GLN A 108 15.74 -8.84 6.84
N ARG A 109 15.48 -7.61 6.36
CA ARG A 109 16.39 -6.47 6.49
C ARG A 109 16.27 -5.71 7.80
N ASN A 110 15.29 -6.05 8.64
CA ASN A 110 14.94 -5.32 9.86
C ASN A 110 14.67 -3.82 9.60
N TYR A 111 13.92 -3.53 8.54
CA TYR A 111 13.64 -2.18 8.03
C TYR A 111 12.25 -1.67 8.41
N GLY A 112 12.05 -0.36 8.30
CA GLY A 112 10.78 0.30 8.67
C GLY A 112 9.68 0.12 7.63
N VAL A 113 8.43 0.21 8.07
CA VAL A 113 7.24 0.33 7.20
C VAL A 113 6.44 1.54 7.65
N LEU A 114 6.24 2.50 6.75
CA LEU A 114 5.40 3.68 6.97
C LEU A 114 4.15 3.55 6.09
N LEU A 115 3.00 3.33 6.72
CA LEU A 115 1.71 3.31 6.06
C LEU A 115 1.17 4.75 6.00
N VAL A 116 0.52 5.13 4.91
CA VAL A 116 -0.16 6.42 4.77
C VAL A 116 -1.48 6.21 4.05
N SER A 117 -2.59 6.68 4.62
CA SER A 117 -3.90 6.62 3.98
C SER A 117 -3.93 7.48 2.71
N GLN A 118 -4.37 6.90 1.57
CA GLN A 118 -4.32 7.54 0.25
C GLN A 118 -5.56 7.20 -0.61
N PHE A 119 -6.69 7.84 -0.30
CA PHE A 119 -7.94 7.65 -1.07
C PHE A 119 -7.81 8.04 -2.55
N THR A 120 -6.87 8.94 -2.89
CA THR A 120 -6.68 9.42 -4.27
C THR A 120 -6.20 8.33 -5.24
N LEU A 121 -5.75 7.18 -4.72
CA LEU A 121 -5.45 6.01 -5.54
C LEU A 121 -6.67 5.50 -6.33
N TYR A 122 -7.88 5.93 -5.98
CA TYR A 122 -9.13 5.65 -6.70
C TYR A 122 -9.62 6.80 -7.59
N GLY A 123 -8.78 7.79 -7.86
CA GLY A 123 -9.14 8.89 -8.76
C GLY A 123 -9.53 8.38 -10.16
N ILE A 124 -10.78 8.61 -10.53
CA ILE A 124 -11.31 8.42 -11.88
C ILE A 124 -11.42 9.80 -12.51
N LEU A 125 -10.75 10.02 -13.65
CA LEU A 125 -10.78 11.32 -14.32
C LEU A 125 -11.99 11.41 -15.25
N LYS A 126 -12.85 12.41 -15.01
CA LYS A 126 -13.88 12.87 -15.95
C LYS A 126 -13.41 14.22 -16.51
N GLY A 127 -12.77 14.18 -17.69
CA GLY A 127 -11.94 15.30 -18.16
C GLY A 127 -10.74 15.48 -17.23
N ASN A 128 -10.53 16.68 -16.69
CA ASN A 128 -9.46 16.97 -15.74
C ASN A 128 -9.91 16.91 -14.27
N LYS A 129 -11.19 16.66 -14.01
CA LYS A 129 -11.73 16.57 -12.64
C LYS A 129 -11.60 15.13 -12.12
N PRO A 130 -10.91 14.91 -10.99
CA PRO A 130 -10.91 13.62 -10.35
C PRO A 130 -12.22 13.37 -9.59
N ASP A 131 -12.68 12.13 -9.69
CA ASP A 131 -13.84 11.57 -9.01
C ASP A 131 -13.37 10.38 -8.16
N PHE A 132 -13.75 10.36 -6.88
CA PHE A 132 -13.29 9.37 -5.91
C PHE A 132 -14.45 8.56 -5.30
N HIS A 133 -15.61 8.52 -5.97
CA HIS A 133 -16.83 7.90 -5.44
C HIS A 133 -16.69 6.42 -5.02
N VAL A 134 -15.68 5.70 -5.51
CA VAL A 134 -15.43 4.29 -5.16
C VAL A 134 -14.50 4.10 -3.94
N ALA A 135 -13.90 5.19 -3.44
CA ALA A 135 -13.11 5.13 -2.21
C ALA A 135 -14.04 5.01 -1.00
N MET A 136 -13.59 4.29 0.02
CA MET A 136 -14.33 4.18 1.27
C MET A 136 -14.53 5.57 1.91
N PRO A 137 -15.75 5.92 2.38
CA PRO A 137 -16.01 7.20 3.04
C PRO A 137 -15.11 7.42 4.26
N PRO A 138 -14.70 8.67 4.58
CA PRO A 138 -13.76 8.95 5.66
C PRO A 138 -14.13 8.37 7.03
N GLN A 139 -15.42 8.36 7.36
CA GLN A 139 -15.95 7.91 8.65
C GLN A 139 -15.72 6.42 8.88
N THR A 140 -15.81 5.60 7.81
CA THR A 140 -15.55 4.16 7.86
C THR A 140 -14.10 3.83 7.52
N ALA A 141 -13.46 4.63 6.64
CA ALA A 141 -12.07 4.43 6.23
C ALA A 141 -11.09 4.65 7.37
N LYS A 142 -11.33 5.60 8.27
CA LYS A 142 -10.44 5.88 9.42
C LYS A 142 -10.28 4.66 10.34
N PRO A 143 -11.34 4.11 10.96
CA PRO A 143 -11.19 2.94 11.83
C PRO A 143 -10.68 1.70 11.08
N PHE A 144 -11.03 1.56 9.79
CA PHE A 144 -10.52 0.44 8.99
C PHE A 144 -9.02 0.59 8.68
N TYR A 145 -8.56 1.80 8.40
CA TYR A 145 -7.13 2.09 8.25
C TYR A 145 -6.35 1.79 9.54
N GLU A 146 -6.87 2.21 10.69
CA GLU A 146 -6.26 1.88 11.99
C GLU A 146 -6.15 0.35 12.20
N SER A 147 -7.18 -0.41 11.81
CA SER A 147 -7.13 -1.88 11.85
C SER A 147 -6.05 -2.46 10.92
N ILE A 148 -5.84 -1.86 9.74
CA ILE A 148 -4.75 -2.23 8.81
C ILE A 148 -3.39 -2.00 9.47
N VAL A 149 -3.15 -0.83 10.08
CA VAL A 149 -1.89 -0.53 10.76
C VAL A 149 -1.60 -1.55 11.86
N ASP A 150 -2.62 -1.91 12.66
CA ASP A 150 -2.48 -2.89 13.72
C ASP A 150 -2.18 -4.31 13.19
N LYS A 151 -2.74 -4.69 12.04
CA LYS A 151 -2.37 -5.96 11.38
C LYS A 151 -0.89 -5.99 11.01
N PHE A 152 -0.35 -4.91 10.46
CA PHE A 152 1.08 -4.82 10.14
C PHE A 152 1.94 -4.91 11.41
N ARG A 153 1.56 -4.19 12.48
CA ARG A 153 2.26 -4.25 13.77
C ARG A 153 2.30 -5.66 14.35
N LYS A 154 1.17 -6.39 14.30
CA LYS A 154 1.05 -7.78 14.78
C LYS A 154 1.85 -8.77 13.92
N ALA A 155 1.88 -8.58 12.61
CA ALA A 155 2.53 -9.49 11.68
C ALA A 155 4.05 -9.29 11.56
N TYR A 156 4.59 -8.18 12.05
CA TYR A 156 6.01 -7.86 11.96
C TYR A 156 6.63 -7.49 13.32
N LYS A 157 6.85 -6.20 13.58
CA LYS A 157 7.36 -5.66 14.85
C LYS A 157 6.66 -4.32 15.09
N PRO A 158 6.00 -4.10 16.24
CA PRO A 158 5.25 -2.87 16.48
C PRO A 158 6.06 -1.59 16.26
N ASP A 159 7.32 -1.59 16.69
CA ASP A 159 8.18 -0.39 16.64
C ASP A 159 8.68 -0.06 15.22
N ALA A 160 8.73 -1.08 14.35
CA ALA A 160 9.15 -0.95 12.96
C ALA A 160 8.00 -0.52 12.03
N VAL A 161 6.75 -0.48 12.52
CA VAL A 161 5.57 -0.11 11.74
C VAL A 161 5.01 1.21 12.24
N LYS A 162 4.96 2.19 11.34
CA LYS A 162 4.38 3.52 11.56
C LYS A 162 3.18 3.71 10.65
N GLY A 163 2.19 4.46 11.11
CA GLY A 163 0.94 4.79 10.42
C GLY A 163 0.32 6.06 10.99
#